data_AF-A0A2S7EQK1-F1
#
_entry.id   AF-A0A2S7EQK1-F1
#
_cell.length_a   1.000
_cell.length_b   1.000
_cell.length_c   1.000
_cell.angle_alpha   90.00
_cell.angle_beta   90.00
_cell.angle_gamma   90.00
#
_symmetry.space_group_name_H-M   'P 1'
#
loop_
_entity.id
_entity.type
_entity.pdbx_description
1 polymer ?
#
loop_
_entity_poly.entity_id
_entity_poly.type
_entity_poly.pdbx_seq_one_letter_code
_entity_poly.pdbx_strand_id
1 'polypeptide(L)'
;MDNARIDNAALWLQRLTATVSALAQSLDADRVAHWLGPVAALGWERAPAQRRLRVIQAWSGWSSMQISALDPLANRLVVLAPDLLAKVLMSRALFSRAPALRRCIERERLTWFEQRVGPAVFEHVRHRAVNGMTEPLLPRDADQAAWIGDGWRRLVADGAWHDPCIAKVVALSLPLGAAHVAPIAADGASDAFLQALPTLLPELPCVCG
;
A
#
# COMPACT_ATOMS: atom_id res chain seq x y z
N MET A 1 -1.87 -22.97 24.12
CA MET A 1 -1.78 -21.71 23.34
C MET A 1 -0.31 -21.34 23.29
N ASP A 2 0.31 -21.49 22.11
CA ASP A 2 1.77 -21.41 21.94
C ASP A 2 2.34 -20.02 22.23
N ASN A 3 3.37 -19.96 23.07
CA ASN A 3 4.12 -18.73 23.35
C ASN A 3 4.60 -18.03 22.07
N ALA A 4 4.98 -18.80 21.04
CA ALA A 4 5.39 -18.28 19.73
C ALA A 4 4.31 -17.44 19.02
N ARG A 5 3.02 -17.76 19.21
CA ARG A 5 1.91 -16.98 18.62
C ARG A 5 1.69 -15.66 19.34
N ILE A 6 1.91 -15.65 20.67
CA ILE A 6 1.79 -14.45 21.51
C ILE A 6 2.94 -13.48 21.22
N ASP A 7 4.16 -14.00 21.09
CA ASP A 7 5.36 -13.20 20.78
C ASP A 7 5.26 -12.55 19.39
N ASN A 8 4.72 -13.28 18.41
CA ASN A 8 4.51 -12.74 17.06
C ASN A 8 3.41 -11.65 17.05
N ALA A 9 2.29 -11.85 17.75
CA ALA A 9 1.23 -10.86 17.90
C ALA A 9 1.73 -9.55 18.54
N ALA A 10 2.54 -9.64 19.60
CA ALA A 10 3.12 -8.47 20.26
C ALA A 10 4.06 -7.69 19.32
N LEU A 11 4.88 -8.39 18.53
CA LEU A 11 5.76 -7.78 17.53
C LEU A 11 4.98 -7.01 16.46
N TRP A 12 3.89 -7.58 15.95
CA TRP A 12 3.03 -6.91 14.96
C TRP A 12 2.38 -5.65 15.51
N LEU A 13 1.85 -5.71 16.73
CA LEU A 13 1.29 -4.55 17.41
C LEU A 13 2.34 -3.44 17.61
N GLN A 14 3.56 -3.83 17.98
CA GLN A 14 4.67 -2.88 18.14
C GLN A 14 5.00 -2.20 16.79
N ARG A 15 5.10 -2.96 15.70
CA ARG A 15 5.36 -2.43 14.35
C ARG A 15 4.24 -1.52 13.85
N LEU A 16 2.99 -1.91 14.08
CA LEU A 16 1.84 -1.10 13.70
C LEU A 16 1.83 0.21 14.51
N THR A 17 2.10 0.15 15.81
CA THR A 17 2.18 1.34 16.68
C THR A 17 3.30 2.28 16.24
N ALA A 18 4.46 1.73 15.85
CA ALA A 18 5.56 2.50 15.29
C ALA A 18 5.16 3.16 13.96
N THR A 19 4.44 2.46 13.10
CA THR A 19 3.94 2.98 11.82
C THR A 19 3.00 4.17 12.04
N VAL A 20 2.00 4.04 12.91
CA VAL A 20 1.09 5.15 13.22
C VAL A 20 1.82 6.31 13.87
N SER A 21 2.81 6.05 14.71
CA SER A 21 3.65 7.10 15.29
C SER A 21 4.48 7.84 14.22
N ALA A 22 5.01 7.14 13.24
CA ALA A 22 5.71 7.74 12.10
C ALA A 22 4.77 8.57 11.22
N LEU A 23 3.53 8.11 11.00
CA LEU A 23 2.50 8.88 10.30
C LEU A 23 2.15 10.17 11.05
N ALA A 24 2.01 10.12 12.38
CA ALA A 24 1.76 11.30 13.19
C ALA A 24 2.87 12.37 13.05
N GLN A 25 4.10 11.96 12.76
CA GLN A 25 5.22 12.87 12.58
C GLN A 25 5.36 13.40 11.14
N SER A 26 4.97 12.60 10.14
CA SER A 26 5.27 12.86 8.73
C SER A 26 4.07 13.31 7.87
N LEU A 27 2.84 13.23 8.38
CA LEU A 27 1.66 13.73 7.67
C LEU A 27 1.69 15.26 7.55
N ASP A 28 1.59 15.74 6.32
CA ASP A 28 1.41 17.17 6.00
C ASP A 28 -0.07 17.60 6.11
N ALA A 29 -0.28 18.92 6.12
CA ALA A 29 -1.60 19.51 6.29
C ALA A 29 -2.59 19.11 5.19
N ASP A 30 -2.14 18.92 3.95
CA ASP A 30 -3.02 18.61 2.81
C ASP A 30 -3.55 17.18 2.90
N ARG A 31 -2.69 16.20 3.23
CA ARG A 31 -3.11 14.82 3.48
C ARG A 31 -4.03 14.72 4.70
N VAL A 32 -3.78 15.52 5.74
CA VAL A 32 -4.64 15.59 6.93
C VAL A 32 -6.00 16.17 6.55
N ALA A 33 -6.04 17.26 5.78
CA ALA A 33 -7.29 17.87 5.34
C ALA A 33 -8.13 16.90 4.49
N HIS A 34 -7.47 16.13 3.60
CA HIS A 34 -8.13 15.15 2.76
C HIS A 34 -8.75 13.99 3.56
N TRP A 35 -8.00 13.37 4.47
CA TRP A 35 -8.45 12.16 5.17
C TRP A 35 -9.16 12.42 6.50
N LEU A 36 -8.59 13.31 7.31
CA LEU A 36 -9.04 13.59 8.68
C LEU A 36 -9.98 14.82 8.73
N GLY A 37 -10.07 15.56 7.63
CA GLY A 37 -10.92 16.73 7.47
C GLY A 37 -10.22 18.05 7.79
N PRO A 38 -10.79 19.18 7.34
CA PRO A 38 -10.17 20.50 7.44
C PRO A 38 -9.95 20.95 8.89
N VAL A 39 -10.84 20.56 9.80
CA VAL A 39 -10.72 20.90 11.23
C VAL A 39 -9.50 20.24 11.87
N ALA A 40 -9.17 19.01 11.48
CA ALA A 40 -7.97 18.31 11.96
C ALA A 40 -6.69 18.93 11.39
N ALA A 41 -6.75 19.45 10.16
CA ALA A 41 -5.62 20.12 9.51
C ALA A 41 -5.26 21.46 10.17
N LEU A 42 -6.24 22.15 10.76
CA LEU A 42 -6.02 23.42 11.47
C LEU A 42 -5.04 23.22 12.63
N GLY A 43 -3.84 23.77 12.47
CA GLY A 43 -2.78 23.70 13.48
C GLY A 43 -2.12 22.32 13.59
N TRP A 44 -2.32 21.42 12.63
CA TRP A 44 -1.70 20.09 12.62
C TRP A 44 -0.18 20.17 12.81
N GLU A 45 0.49 20.99 12.01
CA GLU A 45 1.96 21.17 12.04
C GLU A 45 2.48 21.70 13.38
N ARG A 46 1.66 22.43 14.14
CA ARG A 46 2.03 22.95 15.47
C ARG A 46 1.59 22.04 16.61
N ALA A 47 0.72 21.06 16.33
CA ALA A 47 0.24 20.13 17.34
C ALA A 47 1.37 19.18 17.79
N PRO A 48 1.45 18.84 19.08
CA PRO A 48 2.41 17.86 19.57
C PRO A 48 2.12 16.47 19.01
N ALA A 49 3.15 15.66 18.81
CA ALA A 49 3.05 14.33 18.22
C ALA A 49 2.00 13.43 18.91
N GLN A 50 1.88 13.52 20.24
CA GLN A 50 0.88 12.75 21.00
C GLN A 50 -0.57 13.13 20.63
N ARG A 51 -0.84 14.41 20.35
CA ARG A 51 -2.17 14.86 19.91
C ARG A 51 -2.48 14.31 18.52
N ARG A 52 -1.51 14.41 17.60
CA ARG A 52 -1.64 13.88 16.23
C ARG A 52 -1.91 12.37 16.23
N LEU A 53 -1.16 11.62 17.06
CA LEU A 53 -1.35 10.19 17.26
C LEU A 53 -2.78 9.85 17.71
N ARG A 54 -3.32 10.56 18.72
CA ARG A 54 -4.69 10.34 19.22
C ARG A 54 -5.74 10.61 18.15
N VAL A 55 -5.55 11.65 17.32
CA VAL A 55 -6.47 11.95 16.22
C VAL A 55 -6.49 10.81 15.20
N ILE A 56 -5.30 10.32 14.80
CA ILE A 56 -5.20 9.19 13.86
C ILE A 56 -5.86 7.94 14.44
N GLN A 57 -5.55 7.60 15.70
CA GLN A 57 -6.13 6.42 16.38
C GLN A 57 -7.66 6.50 16.50
N ALA A 58 -8.20 7.67 16.84
CA ALA A 58 -9.63 7.88 16.94
C ALA A 58 -10.31 7.74 15.56
N TRP A 59 -9.75 8.38 14.53
CA TRP A 59 -10.29 8.33 13.18
C TRP A 59 -10.20 6.94 12.54
N SER A 60 -9.10 6.22 12.78
CA SER A 60 -8.91 4.87 12.25
C SER A 60 -9.80 3.84 12.95
N GLY A 61 -10.27 4.12 14.17
CA GLY A 61 -10.96 3.12 15.00
C GLY A 61 -9.99 2.12 15.63
N TRP A 62 -8.77 2.57 15.94
CA TRP A 62 -7.70 1.73 16.48
C TRP A 62 -8.12 0.93 17.72
N SER A 63 -8.89 1.55 18.61
CA SER A 63 -9.34 0.93 19.86
C SER A 63 -10.23 -0.31 19.66
N SER A 64 -10.85 -0.46 18.50
CA SER A 64 -11.67 -1.64 18.15
C SER A 64 -10.95 -2.68 17.29
N MET A 65 -9.68 -2.43 16.92
CA MET A 65 -8.93 -3.33 16.06
C MET A 65 -8.59 -4.63 16.80
N GLN A 66 -8.96 -5.76 16.22
CA GLN A 66 -8.54 -7.08 16.73
C GLN A 66 -7.14 -7.41 16.21
N ILE A 67 -6.31 -8.05 17.04
CA ILE A 67 -4.94 -8.43 16.66
C ILE A 67 -4.94 -9.38 15.46
N SER A 68 -5.93 -10.28 15.37
CA SER A 68 -6.13 -11.21 14.25
C SER A 68 -6.36 -10.48 12.91
N ALA A 69 -6.69 -9.19 12.92
CA ALA A 69 -6.73 -8.39 11.70
C ALA A 69 -5.36 -8.31 11.02
N LEU A 70 -4.24 -8.59 11.70
CA LEU A 70 -2.90 -8.63 11.09
C LEU A 70 -2.49 -10.01 10.58
N ASP A 71 -3.36 -11.02 10.65
CA ASP A 71 -3.06 -12.36 10.12
C ASP A 71 -2.95 -12.36 8.58
N PRO A 72 -3.84 -11.70 7.81
CA PRO A 72 -3.74 -11.65 6.35
C PRO A 72 -2.53 -10.84 5.87
N LEU A 73 -1.81 -11.36 4.87
CA LEU A 73 -0.64 -10.69 4.28
C LEU A 73 -0.96 -9.27 3.78
N ALA A 74 -2.13 -9.07 3.17
CA ALA A 74 -2.60 -7.75 2.73
C ALA A 74 -2.64 -6.73 3.87
N ASN A 75 -3.11 -7.14 5.05
CA ASN A 75 -3.23 -6.26 6.19
C ASN A 75 -1.86 -5.91 6.79
N ARG A 76 -0.89 -6.83 6.71
CA ARG A 76 0.48 -6.58 7.16
C ARG A 76 1.24 -5.57 6.28
N LEU A 77 0.79 -5.29 5.06
CA LEU A 77 1.37 -4.23 4.22
C LEU A 77 1.34 -2.86 4.90
N VAL A 78 0.44 -2.66 5.87
CA VAL A 78 0.33 -1.43 6.66
C VAL A 78 1.62 -1.06 7.39
N VAL A 79 2.45 -2.03 7.78
CA VAL A 79 3.68 -1.77 8.54
C VAL A 79 4.88 -1.47 7.66
N LEU A 80 4.70 -1.45 6.34
CA LEU A 80 5.76 -1.13 5.40
C LEU A 80 6.14 0.34 5.48
N ALA A 81 7.44 0.60 5.33
CA ALA A 81 7.92 1.95 5.08
C ALA A 81 7.28 2.50 3.78
N PRO A 82 7.08 3.83 3.67
CA PRO A 82 6.40 4.43 2.52
C PRO A 82 6.95 4.03 1.16
N ASP A 83 8.28 3.93 1.01
CA ASP A 83 8.92 3.55 -0.25
C ASP A 83 8.64 2.09 -0.64
N LEU A 84 8.64 1.19 0.35
CA LEU A 84 8.30 -0.22 0.12
C LEU A 84 6.81 -0.40 -0.16
N LEU A 85 5.93 0.34 0.54
CA LEU A 85 4.51 0.34 0.23
C LEU A 85 4.27 0.85 -1.20
N ALA A 86 4.91 1.95 -1.60
CA ALA A 86 4.85 2.49 -2.95
C ALA A 86 5.31 1.45 -3.99
N LYS A 87 6.44 0.77 -3.72
CA LYS A 87 6.95 -0.32 -4.55
C LYS A 87 5.91 -1.45 -4.72
N VAL A 88 5.31 -1.92 -3.62
CA VAL A 88 4.27 -2.97 -3.64
C VAL A 88 3.05 -2.52 -4.45
N LEU A 89 2.56 -1.30 -4.24
CA LEU A 89 1.38 -0.78 -4.92
C LEU A 89 1.65 -0.58 -6.42
N MET A 90 2.79 0.00 -6.80
CA MET A 90 3.18 0.09 -8.21
C MET A 90 3.32 -1.30 -8.87
N SER A 91 3.90 -2.26 -8.14
CA SER A 91 4.01 -3.66 -8.60
C SER A 91 2.63 -4.25 -8.85
N ARG A 92 1.66 -4.02 -7.95
CA ARG A 92 0.27 -4.44 -8.12
C ARG A 92 -0.37 -3.83 -9.36
N ALA A 93 -0.15 -2.53 -9.62
CA ALA A 93 -0.67 -1.86 -10.81
C ALA A 93 -0.12 -2.47 -12.11
N LEU A 94 1.17 -2.82 -12.13
CA LEU A 94 1.82 -3.47 -13.26
C LEU A 94 1.38 -4.93 -13.44
N PHE A 95 1.04 -5.62 -12.35
CA PHE A 95 0.67 -7.04 -12.36
C PHE A 95 -0.52 -7.34 -13.30
N SER A 96 -1.46 -6.40 -13.45
CA SER A 96 -2.62 -6.50 -14.36
C SER A 96 -2.32 -6.08 -15.81
N ARG A 97 -1.09 -5.64 -16.09
CA ARG A 97 -0.68 -5.00 -17.35
C ARG A 97 0.51 -5.68 -18.03
N ALA A 98 0.80 -6.93 -17.66
CA ALA A 98 1.92 -7.70 -18.19
C ALA A 98 2.01 -7.71 -19.73
N PRO A 99 0.93 -7.91 -20.52
CA PRO A 99 1.02 -7.87 -21.97
C PRO A 99 1.33 -6.47 -22.53
N ALA A 100 0.81 -5.41 -21.91
CA ALA A 100 1.11 -4.03 -22.29
C ALA A 100 2.57 -3.68 -21.98
N LEU A 101 3.09 -4.15 -20.84
CA LEU A 101 4.50 -4.00 -20.48
C LEU A 101 5.44 -4.74 -21.46
N ARG A 102 5.07 -5.95 -21.90
CA ARG A 102 5.84 -6.70 -22.92
C ARG A 102 5.92 -5.99 -24.27
N ARG A 103 4.84 -5.32 -24.67
CA ARG A 103 4.73 -4.60 -25.95
C ARG A 103 5.34 -3.21 -25.90
N CYS A 104 5.66 -2.69 -24.71
CA CYS A 104 6.29 -1.39 -24.57
C CYS A 104 7.72 -1.43 -25.12
N ILE A 105 8.01 -0.55 -26.07
CA ILE A 105 9.33 -0.39 -26.72
C ILE A 105 10.08 0.85 -26.20
N GLU A 106 9.42 1.69 -25.41
CA GLU A 106 9.98 2.92 -24.87
C GLU A 106 10.99 2.59 -23.74
N ARG A 107 12.28 2.60 -24.08
CA ARG A 107 13.36 2.21 -23.15
C ARG A 107 13.33 3.00 -21.84
N GLU A 108 13.21 4.32 -21.90
CA GLU A 108 13.17 5.18 -20.71
C GLU A 108 12.05 4.77 -19.76
N ARG A 109 10.90 4.41 -20.32
CA ARG A 109 9.72 4.01 -19.56
C ARG A 109 9.91 2.64 -18.91
N LEU A 110 10.51 1.69 -19.63
CA LEU A 110 10.85 0.37 -19.09
C LEU A 110 11.87 0.49 -17.95
N THR A 111 12.93 1.28 -18.15
CA THR A 111 13.94 1.57 -17.12
C THR A 111 13.32 2.24 -15.90
N TRP A 112 12.37 3.16 -16.10
CA TRP A 112 11.65 3.79 -15.00
C TRP A 112 10.85 2.78 -14.18
N PHE A 113 10.12 1.86 -14.82
CA PHE A 113 9.41 0.80 -14.10
C PHE A 113 10.36 -0.09 -13.33
N GLU A 114 11.42 -0.58 -13.98
CA GLU A 114 12.42 -1.45 -13.36
C GLU A 114 13.06 -0.80 -12.12
N GLN A 115 13.40 0.50 -12.18
CA GLN A 115 13.94 1.24 -11.04
C GLN A 115 12.95 1.37 -9.88
N ARG A 116 11.65 1.47 -10.18
CA ARG A 116 10.60 1.67 -9.16
C ARG A 116 10.14 0.37 -8.51
N VAL A 117 9.97 -0.70 -9.29
CA VAL A 117 9.49 -1.99 -8.79
C VAL A 117 10.61 -3.01 -8.54
N GLY A 118 11.84 -2.70 -8.96
CA GLY A 118 12.97 -3.60 -8.90
C GLY A 118 12.98 -4.62 -10.04
N PRO A 119 14.18 -5.13 -10.39
CA PRO A 119 14.37 -6.02 -11.54
C PRO A 119 13.60 -7.34 -11.41
N ALA A 120 13.53 -7.93 -10.21
CA ALA A 120 12.84 -9.19 -9.97
C ALA A 120 11.33 -9.11 -10.26
N VAL A 121 10.66 -8.08 -9.73
CA VAL A 121 9.24 -7.82 -10.02
C VAL A 121 9.07 -7.53 -11.51
N PHE A 122 9.90 -6.65 -12.06
CA PHE A 122 9.79 -6.21 -13.44
C PHE A 122 9.85 -7.39 -14.41
N GLU A 123 10.87 -8.25 -14.29
CA GLU A 123 11.03 -9.45 -15.11
C GLU A 123 9.88 -10.44 -14.90
N HIS A 124 9.47 -10.68 -13.66
CA HIS A 124 8.34 -11.56 -13.37
C HIS A 124 7.06 -11.08 -14.05
N VAL A 125 6.70 -9.81 -13.87
CA VAL A 125 5.48 -9.24 -14.47
C VAL A 125 5.59 -9.27 -15.99
N ARG A 126 6.74 -8.92 -16.57
CA ARG A 126 6.96 -8.96 -18.01
C ARG A 126 6.74 -10.36 -18.58
N HIS A 127 7.17 -11.41 -17.89
CA HIS A 127 7.08 -12.79 -18.39
C HIS A 127 5.85 -13.57 -17.91
N ARG A 128 5.01 -12.96 -17.06
CA ARG A 128 3.80 -13.59 -16.53
C ARG A 128 2.82 -13.95 -17.64
N ALA A 129 2.35 -15.20 -17.60
CA ALA A 129 1.21 -15.64 -18.39
C ALA A 129 -0.07 -14.97 -17.85
N VAL A 130 -0.85 -14.35 -18.74
CA VAL A 130 -2.09 -13.67 -18.38
C VAL A 130 -3.25 -14.30 -19.15
N ASN A 131 -4.26 -14.71 -18.40
CA ASN A 131 -5.55 -15.13 -18.94
C ASN A 131 -6.56 -14.01 -18.63
N GLY A 132 -7.22 -13.45 -19.64
CA GLY A 132 -8.26 -12.43 -19.47
C GLY A 132 -7.99 -11.10 -20.16
N MET A 133 -8.82 -10.11 -19.82
CA MET A 133 -8.75 -8.76 -20.39
C MET A 133 -7.44 -8.07 -20.01
N THR A 134 -6.78 -7.48 -21.00
CA THR A 134 -5.51 -6.78 -20.82
C THR A 134 -5.76 -5.31 -20.57
N GLU A 135 -5.27 -4.81 -19.44
CA GLU A 135 -5.27 -3.38 -19.15
C GLU A 135 -4.13 -2.67 -19.90
N PRO A 136 -4.36 -1.50 -20.52
CA PRO A 136 -3.29 -0.69 -21.08
C PRO A 136 -2.41 -0.11 -19.97
N LEU A 137 -1.16 0.23 -20.29
CA LEU A 137 -0.36 1.08 -19.40
C LEU A 137 -1.08 2.43 -19.21
N LEU A 138 -0.90 3.07 -18.05
CA LEU A 138 -1.40 4.42 -17.81
C LEU A 138 -0.82 5.41 -18.86
N PRO A 139 -1.37 6.63 -19.01
CA PRO A 139 -0.78 7.65 -19.86
C PRO A 139 0.72 7.86 -19.61
N ARG A 140 1.46 8.32 -20.62
CA ARG A 140 2.93 8.46 -20.54
C ARG A 140 3.37 9.48 -19.48
N ASP A 141 2.56 10.52 -19.30
CA ASP A 141 2.71 11.59 -18.33
C ASP A 141 2.15 11.23 -16.94
N ALA A 142 1.60 10.03 -16.75
CA ALA A 142 1.17 9.56 -15.44
C ALA A 142 2.38 9.48 -14.48
N ASP A 143 2.28 10.26 -13.41
CA ASP A 143 3.32 10.31 -12.39
C ASP A 143 3.34 9.05 -11.50
N GLN A 144 4.29 9.00 -10.57
CA GLN A 144 4.41 7.88 -9.65
C GLN A 144 3.16 7.72 -8.77
N ALA A 145 2.51 8.82 -8.38
CA ALA A 145 1.35 8.80 -7.50
C ALA A 145 0.14 8.15 -8.19
N ALA A 146 -0.04 8.38 -9.49
CA ALA A 146 -1.07 7.72 -10.29
C ALA A 146 -0.89 6.19 -10.32
N TRP A 147 0.36 5.69 -10.45
CA TRP A 147 0.65 4.26 -10.42
C TRP A 147 0.45 3.64 -9.03
N ILE A 148 0.86 4.35 -7.97
CA ILE A 148 0.62 3.92 -6.58
C ILE A 148 -0.90 3.84 -6.32
N GLY A 149 -1.64 4.88 -6.73
CA GLY A 149 -3.08 4.96 -6.56
C GLY A 149 -3.83 3.89 -7.33
N ASP A 150 -3.45 3.59 -8.58
CA ASP A 150 -4.04 2.48 -9.34
C ASP A 150 -3.86 1.15 -8.61
N GLY A 151 -2.65 0.84 -8.15
CA GLY A 151 -2.38 -0.40 -7.41
C GLY A 151 -3.14 -0.51 -6.10
N TRP A 152 -3.25 0.60 -5.37
CA TRP A 152 -4.06 0.69 -4.16
C TRP A 152 -5.54 0.45 -4.47
N ARG A 153 -6.08 1.10 -5.50
CA ARG A 153 -7.48 0.93 -5.92
C ARG A 153 -7.79 -0.50 -6.36
N ARG A 154 -6.82 -1.21 -6.97
CA ARG A 154 -6.99 -2.64 -7.32
C ARG A 154 -7.10 -3.51 -6.08
N LEU A 155 -6.23 -3.29 -5.09
CA LEU A 155 -6.31 -4.01 -3.81
C LEU A 155 -7.63 -3.71 -3.08
N VAL A 156 -8.08 -2.45 -3.07
CA VAL A 156 -9.39 -2.10 -2.49
C VAL A 156 -10.53 -2.79 -3.23
N ALA A 157 -10.54 -2.76 -4.57
CA ALA A 157 -11.61 -3.33 -5.39
C ALA A 157 -11.70 -4.86 -5.24
N ASP A 158 -10.56 -5.54 -5.13
CA ASP A 158 -10.48 -6.98 -4.88
C ASP A 158 -10.71 -7.33 -3.38
N GLY A 159 -10.97 -6.34 -2.53
CA GLY A 159 -11.28 -6.55 -1.12
C GLY A 159 -10.09 -6.90 -0.23
N ALA A 160 -8.85 -6.56 -0.61
CA ALA A 160 -7.65 -6.97 0.13
C ALA A 160 -7.63 -6.56 1.62
N TRP A 161 -8.29 -5.44 1.98
CA TRP A 161 -8.37 -4.95 3.36
C TRP A 161 -9.79 -5.06 3.91
N HIS A 162 -10.05 -6.16 4.64
CA HIS A 162 -11.34 -6.39 5.29
C HIS A 162 -11.48 -5.60 6.60
N ASP A 163 -10.35 -5.28 7.27
CA ASP A 163 -10.36 -4.51 8.50
C ASP A 163 -10.36 -3.00 8.19
N PRO A 164 -11.40 -2.25 8.64
CA PRO A 164 -11.51 -0.83 8.34
C PRO A 164 -10.40 0.03 8.97
N CYS A 165 -9.85 -0.38 10.12
CA CYS A 165 -8.76 0.36 10.76
C CYS A 165 -7.49 0.24 9.93
N ILE A 166 -7.13 -0.97 9.50
CA ILE A 166 -5.97 -1.20 8.62
C ILE A 166 -6.14 -0.47 7.29
N ALA A 167 -7.31 -0.58 6.64
CA ALA A 167 -7.59 0.10 5.38
C ALA A 167 -7.37 1.62 5.49
N LYS A 168 -7.84 2.22 6.58
CA LYS A 168 -7.68 3.65 6.89
C LYS A 168 -6.23 4.04 7.14
N VAL A 169 -5.47 3.24 7.89
CA VAL A 169 -4.04 3.51 8.14
C VAL A 169 -3.23 3.39 6.86
N VAL A 170 -3.49 2.39 6.02
CA VAL A 170 -2.87 2.28 4.68
C VAL A 170 -3.19 3.51 3.83
N ALA A 171 -4.44 3.97 3.82
CA ALA A 171 -4.86 5.14 3.06
C ALA A 171 -4.12 6.42 3.51
N LEU A 172 -3.90 6.60 4.82
CA LEU A 172 -3.10 7.72 5.35
C LEU A 172 -1.63 7.68 4.92
N SER A 173 -1.08 6.49 4.68
CA SER A 173 0.31 6.33 4.22
C SER A 173 0.51 6.70 2.75
N LEU A 174 -0.56 6.89 1.98
CA LEU A 174 -0.48 7.18 0.55
C LEU A 174 -0.06 8.64 0.29
N PRO A 175 0.69 8.89 -0.81
CA PRO A 175 0.80 10.24 -1.37
C PRO A 175 -0.59 10.79 -1.73
N LEU A 176 -0.78 12.10 -1.58
CA LEU A 176 -2.08 12.73 -1.86
C LEU A 176 -2.56 12.48 -3.30
N GLY A 177 -1.66 12.53 -4.29
CA GLY A 177 -2.01 12.23 -5.68
C GLY A 177 -2.53 10.79 -5.89
N ALA A 178 -2.05 9.83 -5.10
CA ALA A 178 -2.53 8.45 -5.15
C ALA A 178 -3.93 8.30 -4.58
N ALA A 179 -4.27 9.07 -3.54
CA ALA A 179 -5.62 9.07 -2.94
C ALA A 179 -6.70 9.56 -3.91
N HIS A 180 -6.34 10.47 -4.82
CA HIS A 180 -7.23 11.04 -5.82
C HIS A 180 -7.51 10.13 -7.03
N VAL A 181 -6.79 9.02 -7.17
CA VAL A 181 -7.10 8.05 -8.23
C VAL A 181 -8.51 7.51 -8.02
N ALA A 182 -9.33 7.50 -9.07
CA ALA A 182 -10.71 7.07 -9.01
C ALA A 182 -10.84 5.57 -8.67
N PRO A 183 -11.94 5.14 -8.04
CA PRO A 183 -12.25 3.72 -7.90
C PRO A 183 -12.29 3.00 -9.25
N ILE A 184 -11.89 1.73 -9.26
CA ILE A 184 -11.85 0.87 -10.45
C ILE A 184 -12.57 -0.45 -10.17
N ALA A 185 -12.90 -1.18 -11.23
CA ALA A 185 -13.48 -2.52 -11.11
C ALA A 185 -12.44 -3.52 -10.60
N ALA A 186 -12.91 -4.52 -9.86
CA ALA A 186 -12.10 -5.66 -9.43
C ALA A 186 -11.61 -6.46 -10.65
N ASP A 187 -10.36 -6.91 -10.59
CA ASP A 187 -9.77 -7.78 -11.62
C ASP A 187 -9.44 -9.17 -11.09
N GLY A 188 -9.61 -9.40 -9.78
CA GLY A 188 -9.38 -10.68 -9.10
C GLY A 188 -7.92 -11.11 -9.03
N ALA A 189 -6.96 -10.26 -9.41
CA ALA A 189 -5.55 -10.61 -9.48
C ALA A 189 -4.78 -10.32 -8.18
N SER A 190 -5.39 -9.66 -7.19
CA SER A 190 -4.72 -9.30 -5.93
C SER A 190 -4.24 -10.50 -5.12
N ASP A 191 -5.02 -11.59 -5.03
CA ASP A 191 -4.60 -12.77 -4.26
C ASP A 191 -3.37 -13.44 -4.87
N ALA A 192 -3.37 -13.64 -6.19
CA ALA A 192 -2.23 -14.19 -6.91
C ALA A 192 -0.99 -13.28 -6.79
N PHE A 193 -1.19 -11.96 -6.80
CA PHE A 193 -0.12 -11.00 -6.57
C PHE A 193 0.46 -11.11 -5.15
N LEU A 194 -0.41 -11.12 -4.13
CA LEU A 194 -0.01 -11.21 -2.72
C LEU A 194 0.73 -12.53 -2.43
N GLN A 195 0.30 -13.64 -3.03
CA GLN A 195 0.99 -14.92 -2.93
C GLN A 195 2.38 -14.92 -3.56
N ALA A 196 2.57 -14.19 -4.67
CA ALA A 196 3.87 -14.05 -5.32
C ALA A 196 4.80 -13.07 -4.59
N LEU A 197 4.23 -12.14 -3.80
CA LEU A 197 4.93 -11.02 -3.20
C LEU A 197 6.18 -11.41 -2.39
N PRO A 198 6.17 -12.44 -1.52
CA PRO A 198 7.36 -12.83 -0.74
C PRO A 198 8.53 -13.27 -1.62
N THR A 199 8.25 -13.85 -2.78
CA THR A 199 9.28 -14.27 -3.75
C THR A 199 9.80 -13.09 -4.57
N LEU A 200 8.93 -12.14 -4.91
CA LEU A 200 9.28 -11.01 -5.77
C LEU A 200 10.01 -9.88 -5.03
N LEU A 201 9.74 -9.73 -3.74
CA LEU A 201 10.27 -8.69 -2.87
C LEU A 201 10.80 -9.33 -1.58
N PRO A 202 11.95 -10.05 -1.65
CA PRO A 202 12.54 -10.71 -0.48
C PRO A 202 12.97 -9.73 0.62
N GLU A 203 13.07 -8.44 0.31
CA GLU A 203 13.25 -7.34 1.27
C GLU A 203 12.01 -7.04 2.14
N LEU A 204 10.94 -7.84 2.03
CA LEU A 204 9.75 -7.81 2.90
C LEU A 204 9.78 -8.81 4.08
N PRO A 205 10.93 -9.23 4.68
CA PRO A 205 10.91 -10.29 5.70
C PRO A 205 10.15 -9.85 6.96
N CYS A 206 9.93 -8.55 7.14
CA CYS A 206 9.11 -8.00 8.22
C CYS A 206 7.59 -8.07 7.98
N VAL A 207 7.12 -8.55 6.83
CA VAL A 207 5.69 -8.65 6.45
C VAL A 207 5.28 -10.09 6.12
N CYS A 208 6.22 -10.89 5.58
CA CYS A 208 5.97 -12.25 5.11
C CYS A 208 6.34 -13.36 6.13
N GLY A 209 6.87 -13.00 7.29
CA GLY A 209 7.28 -13.92 8.38
C GLY A 209 6.20 -14.19 9.44
#